data_AF-A0A3N4HQK6-F1
#
_entry.id   AF-A0A3N4HQK6-F1
#
_cell.length_a   1.000
_cell.length_b   1.000
_cell.length_c   1.000
_cell.angle_alpha   90.00
_cell.angle_beta   90.00
_cell.angle_gamma   90.00
#
_symmetry.space_group_name_H-M   'P 1'
#
loop_
_entity.id
_entity.type
_entity.pdbx_description
1 polymer ?
#
loop_
_entity_poly.entity_id
_entity_poly.type
_entity_poly.pdbx_seq_one_letter_code
_entity_poly.pdbx_strand_id
1 'polypeptide(L)'
;MANPIYYTGSILPSELCSSPIITICLRQASNTSSPTSLTVDESKKKAPNRATKRPRESRAEEHPGTIHTPSETQRDAARAVPEEYLATFRVHLSALTEKSLYFKSLLSFQGVEMTENKVVLEAPPLSGCDPQLIALAFKVFLDWSYSGTYNLANYPYMVEEIKRRAGRKVQINIGGIASVPATANKKDAEEPLSKTMCHGEKMVFTAILYVLADRLLVEEFRNEVLKDMYQTLETYTRVDAKCLRKTLTEIGEVDKKLYKSVTWTHMATTVKIIFDNTAEKSLGLSRFPKPAKSDIDARIRDVEVHHRHAWLGAENMRNLIAAFLAKLWVPSHSGNRKESRKLSPANVWHQMKIVEGNPDIMRPMMSYLMLYGVKTLDDIPRSDFGLPEGDWWSE
;
A
#
# COMPACT_ATOMS: atom_id res chain seq x y z
N MET A 1 22.65 13.55 -7.20
CA MET A 1 22.94 12.13 -6.87
C MET A 1 22.56 11.90 -5.42
N ALA A 2 21.58 11.03 -5.15
CA ALA A 2 21.23 10.67 -3.78
C ALA A 2 22.36 9.84 -3.16
N ASN A 3 22.77 10.17 -1.92
CA ASN A 3 23.77 9.38 -1.21
C ASN A 3 23.23 7.96 -0.95
N PRO A 4 24.01 6.90 -1.23
CA PRO A 4 23.59 5.54 -0.95
C PRO A 4 23.28 5.37 0.54
N ILE A 5 22.10 4.83 0.85
CA ILE A 5 21.73 4.49 2.22
C ILE A 5 22.31 3.10 2.50
N TYR A 6 23.37 3.06 3.29
CA TYR A 6 23.93 1.79 3.76
C TYR A 6 23.05 1.22 4.86
N TYR A 7 22.55 0.01 4.63
CA TYR A 7 21.86 -0.75 5.65
C TYR A 7 22.86 -1.17 6.74
N THR A 8 22.56 -0.88 8.00
CA THR A 8 23.43 -1.15 9.17
C THR A 8 22.77 -2.08 10.18
N GLY A 9 21.78 -2.87 9.75
CA GLY A 9 21.00 -3.75 10.63
C GLY A 9 21.82 -4.83 11.34
N SER A 10 21.30 -5.22 12.50
CA SER A 10 21.85 -6.16 13.49
C SER A 10 22.07 -7.57 12.92
N ILE A 11 23.24 -8.15 13.23
CA ILE A 11 23.65 -9.57 13.12
C ILE A 11 23.03 -10.33 11.94
N LEU A 12 23.74 -10.35 10.82
CA LEU A 12 23.35 -11.12 9.64
C LEU A 12 23.50 -12.63 9.91
N PRO A 13 22.50 -13.47 9.58
CA PRO A 13 22.68 -14.92 9.47
C PRO A 13 23.91 -15.25 8.61
N SER A 14 24.68 -16.26 9.02
CA SER A 14 25.93 -16.66 8.35
C SER A 14 25.73 -17.00 6.86
N GLU A 15 24.53 -17.43 6.47
CA GLU A 15 24.16 -17.74 5.10
C GLU A 15 24.08 -16.50 4.18
N LEU A 16 23.84 -15.32 4.75
CA LEU A 16 23.77 -14.07 3.98
C LEU A 16 25.16 -13.54 3.62
N CYS A 17 26.20 -13.90 4.38
CA CYS A 17 27.56 -13.37 4.19
C CYS A 17 28.19 -13.79 2.85
N SER A 18 27.74 -14.89 2.25
CA SER A 18 28.19 -15.36 0.93
C SER A 18 27.29 -14.90 -0.23
N SER A 19 26.18 -14.22 0.07
CA SER A 19 25.21 -13.83 -0.96
C SER A 19 25.70 -12.62 -1.75
N PRO A 20 25.56 -12.61 -3.10
CA PRO A 20 25.91 -11.43 -3.89
C PRO A 20 25.07 -10.23 -3.47
N ILE A 21 25.68 -9.05 -3.48
CA ILE A 21 25.00 -7.78 -3.16
C ILE A 21 24.53 -7.14 -4.46
N ILE A 22 23.23 -6.84 -4.55
CA ILE A 22 22.61 -6.12 -5.66
C ILE A 22 22.20 -4.70 -5.25
N THR A 23 22.20 -3.77 -6.20
CA THR A 23 21.75 -2.40 -5.98
C THR A 23 20.28 -2.26 -6.38
N ILE A 24 19.40 -1.85 -5.47
CA ILE A 24 18.00 -1.54 -5.78
C ILE A 24 17.84 -0.02 -5.84
N CYS A 25 17.43 0.49 -7.00
CA CYS A 25 17.11 1.89 -7.22
C CYS A 25 15.58 2.05 -7.27
N LEU A 26 15.01 2.77 -6.32
CA LEU A 26 13.59 3.14 -6.36
C LEU A 26 13.41 4.38 -7.22
N ARG A 27 12.57 4.29 -8.23
CA ARG A 27 12.21 5.40 -9.12
C ARG A 27 10.74 5.76 -8.91
N GLN A 28 10.42 7.05 -8.91
CA GLN A 28 9.03 7.48 -8.96
C GLN A 28 8.46 7.20 -10.35
N ALA A 29 7.23 6.68 -10.43
CA ALA A 29 6.54 6.57 -11.71
C ALA A 29 6.48 7.95 -12.37
N SER A 30 6.98 8.07 -13.59
CA SER A 30 6.92 9.31 -14.34
C SER A 30 5.44 9.61 -14.60
N ASN A 31 4.92 10.73 -14.08
CA ASN A 31 3.55 11.18 -14.38
C ASN A 31 3.36 11.60 -15.86
N THR A 32 4.29 11.22 -16.74
CA THR A 32 4.27 11.47 -18.18
C THR A 32 3.23 10.59 -18.86
N SER A 33 1.97 10.94 -18.67
CA SER A 33 0.92 10.68 -19.64
C SER A 33 -0.15 11.76 -19.54
N SER A 34 0.09 12.91 -20.18
CA SER A 34 -0.97 13.38 -21.09
C SER A 34 -0.97 12.36 -22.22
N PRO A 35 -1.99 11.50 -22.37
CA PRO A 35 -2.11 10.73 -23.59
C PRO A 35 -2.24 11.77 -24.69
N THR A 36 -1.21 11.91 -25.54
CA THR A 36 -1.38 12.56 -26.82
C THR A 36 -2.44 11.73 -27.52
N SER A 37 -3.67 12.22 -27.46
CA SER A 37 -4.81 11.74 -28.22
C SER A 37 -4.32 11.55 -29.65
N LEU A 38 -4.02 10.32 -30.01
CA LEU A 38 -3.99 9.92 -31.40
C LEU A 38 -5.46 10.03 -31.81
N THR A 39 -5.82 11.22 -32.30
CA THR A 39 -7.02 11.41 -33.11
C THR A 39 -6.88 10.45 -34.28
N VAL A 40 -7.42 9.24 -34.11
CA VAL A 40 -7.73 8.36 -35.22
C VAL A 40 -8.80 9.10 -36.00
N ASP A 41 -8.33 9.78 -37.04
CA ASP A 41 -9.14 10.38 -38.07
C ASP A 41 -10.01 9.25 -38.67
N GLU A 42 -11.29 9.17 -38.25
CA GLU A 42 -12.31 8.29 -38.82
C GLU A 42 -12.71 8.78 -40.22
N SER A 43 -11.73 8.82 -41.11
CA SER A 43 -11.93 9.07 -42.51
C SER A 43 -12.12 7.73 -43.24
N LYS A 44 -13.40 7.41 -43.49
CA LYS A 44 -13.91 6.57 -44.60
C LYS A 44 -13.44 5.11 -44.66
N LYS A 45 -14.30 4.17 -44.25
CA LYS A 45 -14.40 2.86 -44.91
C LYS A 45 -15.82 2.47 -45.25
N LYS A 46 -16.06 2.48 -46.57
CA LYS A 46 -17.17 1.86 -47.30
C LYS A 46 -17.27 0.35 -47.00
N ALA A 47 -18.50 -0.14 -47.09
CA ALA A 47 -18.90 -1.54 -47.01
C ALA A 47 -18.11 -2.48 -47.95
N PRO A 48 -17.88 -3.76 -47.57
CA PRO A 48 -17.44 -4.78 -48.49
C PRO A 48 -18.60 -5.68 -48.94
N ASN A 49 -18.79 -5.72 -50.26
CA ASN A 49 -19.54 -6.76 -50.95
C ASN A 49 -18.61 -7.94 -51.29
N ARG A 50 -19.08 -9.14 -50.96
CA ARG A 50 -19.12 -10.35 -51.82
C ARG A 50 -17.81 -10.98 -52.36
N ALA A 51 -17.47 -12.10 -51.73
CA ALA A 51 -17.01 -13.39 -52.26
C ALA A 51 -16.42 -13.53 -53.68
N THR A 52 -15.19 -14.08 -53.79
CA THR A 52 -14.85 -15.17 -54.74
C THR A 52 -13.57 -15.97 -54.40
N LYS A 53 -13.76 -17.29 -54.31
CA LYS A 53 -12.92 -18.46 -54.67
C LYS A 53 -11.48 -18.31 -55.24
N ARG A 54 -10.54 -19.02 -54.58
CA ARG A 54 -9.64 -20.12 -55.08
C ARG A 54 -8.41 -19.78 -55.98
N PRO A 55 -7.47 -20.73 -56.27
CA PRO A 55 -6.03 -20.63 -55.93
C PRO A 55 -5.03 -20.80 -57.12
N ARG A 56 -3.74 -20.48 -56.92
CA ARG A 56 -2.53 -21.05 -57.58
C ARG A 56 -1.30 -20.21 -57.16
N GLU A 57 -0.24 -20.74 -56.55
CA GLU A 57 0.85 -21.61 -57.07
C GLU A 57 1.89 -20.86 -57.91
N SER A 58 3.17 -21.16 -57.65
CA SER A 58 4.40 -20.81 -58.39
C SER A 58 4.97 -19.39 -58.16
N ARG A 59 6.28 -19.10 -58.13
CA ARG A 59 7.54 -19.87 -58.20
C ARG A 59 8.67 -18.84 -58.18
N ALA A 60 9.73 -19.19 -57.44
CA ALA A 60 11.15 -18.85 -57.62
C ALA A 60 11.67 -17.39 -57.60
N GLU A 61 12.97 -17.38 -57.28
CA GLU A 61 14.04 -16.44 -57.63
C GLU A 61 14.59 -15.56 -56.51
N GLU A 62 15.55 -16.20 -55.82
CA GLU A 62 16.78 -15.62 -55.30
C GLU A 62 17.36 -14.54 -56.23
N HIS A 63 17.67 -13.36 -55.66
CA HIS A 63 18.80 -12.57 -56.12
C HIS A 63 19.58 -11.93 -54.96
N PRO A 64 20.92 -11.92 -55.04
CA PRO A 64 21.79 -11.53 -53.96
C PRO A 64 22.20 -10.05 -54.05
N GLY A 65 22.50 -9.47 -52.88
CA GLY A 65 23.57 -8.50 -52.76
C GLY A 65 23.23 -7.03 -53.00
N THR A 66 22.99 -6.32 -51.89
CA THR A 66 23.61 -4.99 -51.71
C THR A 66 23.99 -4.83 -50.24
N ILE A 67 25.28 -4.98 -49.96
CA ILE A 67 25.88 -4.64 -48.67
C ILE A 67 25.90 -3.11 -48.60
N HIS A 68 24.88 -2.52 -47.98
CA HIS A 68 24.93 -1.14 -47.54
C HIS A 68 25.65 -1.08 -46.21
N THR A 69 26.88 -0.61 -46.25
CA THR A 69 27.65 -0.14 -45.09
C THR A 69 26.81 0.92 -44.37
N PRO A 70 26.39 0.72 -43.11
CA PRO A 70 25.77 1.79 -42.35
C PRO A 70 26.86 2.81 -42.05
N SER A 71 26.71 3.99 -42.64
CA SER A 71 27.45 5.18 -42.28
C SER A 71 27.38 5.36 -40.77
N GLU A 72 28.56 5.37 -40.16
CA GLU A 72 28.84 5.55 -38.74
C GLU A 72 28.27 6.89 -38.31
N THR A 73 26.98 6.85 -37.98
CA THR A 73 26.23 8.02 -37.53
C THR A 73 26.78 8.33 -36.17
N GLN A 74 27.52 9.43 -36.07
CA GLN A 74 27.92 10.07 -34.82
C GLN A 74 26.73 10.02 -33.86
N ARG A 75 26.79 9.07 -32.92
CA ARG A 75 25.94 9.07 -31.75
C ARG A 75 26.40 10.27 -30.95
N ASP A 76 25.80 11.42 -31.25
CA ASP A 76 25.70 12.50 -30.29
C ASP A 76 25.33 11.85 -28.97
N ALA A 77 26.26 11.91 -28.02
CA ALA A 77 26.07 11.49 -26.65
C ALA A 77 24.98 12.40 -26.09
N ALA A 78 23.73 12.05 -26.40
CA ALA A 78 22.53 12.63 -25.85
C ALA A 78 22.74 12.59 -24.35
N ARG A 79 22.98 13.79 -23.81
CA ARG A 79 23.34 14.05 -22.44
C ARG A 79 22.29 13.37 -21.57
N ALA A 80 22.60 12.17 -21.09
CA ALA A 80 21.65 11.34 -20.35
C ALA A 80 21.19 12.18 -19.17
N VAL A 81 19.93 12.60 -19.20
CA VAL A 81 19.32 13.33 -18.10
C VAL A 81 19.52 12.45 -16.87
N PRO A 82 20.16 12.95 -15.78
CA PRO A 82 20.42 12.12 -14.61
C PRO A 82 19.09 11.54 -14.12
N GLU A 83 18.96 10.21 -14.16
CA GLU A 83 17.77 9.55 -13.64
C GLU A 83 17.64 9.89 -12.14
N GLU A 84 16.51 10.49 -11.76
CA GLU A 84 16.25 10.85 -10.38
C GLU A 84 15.66 9.65 -9.64
N TYR A 85 16.49 9.01 -8.82
CA TYR A 85 16.06 7.94 -7.92
C TYR A 85 15.61 8.52 -6.57
N LEU A 86 14.49 8.01 -6.06
CA LEU A 86 13.96 8.32 -4.73
C LEU A 86 14.90 7.83 -3.63
N ALA A 87 15.41 6.61 -3.78
CA ALA A 87 16.35 5.98 -2.86
C ALA A 87 17.12 4.86 -3.54
N THR A 88 18.32 4.60 -3.04
CA THR A 88 19.18 3.50 -3.49
C THR A 88 19.58 2.65 -2.29
N PHE A 89 19.36 1.34 -2.40
CA PHE A 89 19.66 0.35 -1.37
C PHE A 89 20.66 -0.66 -1.91
N ARG A 90 21.62 -1.08 -1.09
CA ARG A 90 22.53 -2.20 -1.39
C ARG A 90 22.14 -3.37 -0.51
N VAL A 91 21.74 -4.48 -1.11
CA VAL A 91 21.09 -5.59 -0.39
C VAL A 91 21.60 -6.94 -0.86
N HIS A 92 21.65 -7.91 0.04
CA HIS A 92 21.96 -9.30 -0.29
C HIS A 92 20.83 -9.90 -1.09
N LEU A 93 21.18 -10.57 -2.19
CA LEU A 93 20.22 -11.15 -3.12
C LEU A 93 19.33 -12.20 -2.45
N SER A 94 19.94 -13.02 -1.57
CA SER A 94 19.27 -14.05 -0.77
C SER A 94 18.09 -13.49 0.02
N ALA A 95 18.29 -12.41 0.78
CA ALA A 95 17.26 -11.77 1.59
C ALA A 95 16.03 -11.33 0.75
N LEU A 96 16.26 -10.88 -0.50
CA LEU A 96 15.16 -10.55 -1.42
C LEU A 96 14.48 -11.81 -1.97
N THR A 97 15.26 -12.75 -2.52
CA THR A 97 14.72 -13.92 -3.25
C THR A 97 14.07 -14.96 -2.35
N GLU A 98 14.47 -15.03 -1.09
CA GLU A 98 13.88 -15.95 -0.12
C GLU A 98 12.44 -15.54 0.18
N LYS A 99 12.18 -14.23 0.31
CA LYS A 99 10.89 -13.70 0.75
C LYS A 99 10.00 -13.18 -0.37
N SER A 100 10.55 -12.78 -1.51
CA SER A 100 9.81 -12.16 -2.61
C SER A 100 9.79 -13.03 -3.86
N LEU A 101 8.60 -13.49 -4.25
CA LEU A 101 8.40 -14.20 -5.53
C LEU A 101 8.69 -13.29 -6.73
N TYR A 102 8.47 -11.98 -6.60
CA TYR A 102 8.82 -11.00 -7.63
C TYR A 102 10.32 -11.03 -7.92
N PHE A 103 11.16 -10.87 -6.89
CA PHE A 103 12.62 -10.89 -7.07
C PHE A 103 13.12 -12.27 -7.49
N LYS A 104 12.56 -13.35 -6.92
CA LYS A 104 12.89 -14.71 -7.33
C LYS A 104 12.64 -14.94 -8.82
N SER A 105 11.50 -14.46 -9.34
CA SER A 105 11.17 -14.54 -10.76
C SER A 105 12.09 -13.64 -11.59
N LEU A 106 12.28 -12.38 -11.20
CA LEU A 106 13.09 -11.40 -11.94
C LEU A 106 14.51 -11.90 -12.18
N LEU A 107 15.13 -12.47 -11.14
CA LEU A 107 16.53 -12.88 -11.17
C LEU A 107 16.75 -14.23 -11.86
N SER A 108 15.68 -15.03 -12.01
CA SER A 108 15.74 -16.33 -12.71
C SER A 108 16.04 -16.19 -14.21
N PHE A 109 15.77 -15.03 -14.81
CA PHE A 109 15.98 -14.79 -16.24
C PHE A 109 17.40 -14.37 -16.59
N GLN A 110 18.29 -14.16 -15.60
CA GLN A 110 19.67 -13.68 -15.81
C GLN A 110 19.74 -12.44 -16.74
N GLY A 111 18.80 -11.50 -16.57
CA GLY A 111 18.64 -10.32 -17.41
C GLY A 111 19.71 -9.23 -17.21
N VAL A 112 19.40 -8.04 -17.73
CA VAL A 112 20.24 -6.84 -17.60
C VAL A 112 20.48 -6.50 -16.13
N GLU A 113 19.50 -6.76 -15.27
CA GLU A 113 19.58 -6.50 -13.85
C GLU A 113 20.71 -7.28 -13.15
N MET A 114 20.96 -8.51 -13.59
CA MET A 114 22.05 -9.36 -13.08
C MET A 114 23.40 -8.93 -13.65
N THR A 115 23.42 -8.52 -14.92
CA THR A 115 24.65 -8.06 -15.59
C THR A 115 25.13 -6.73 -15.01
N GLU A 116 24.21 -5.80 -14.74
CA GLU A 116 24.51 -4.48 -14.15
C GLU A 116 24.56 -4.52 -12.62
N ASN A 117 24.19 -5.65 -12.01
CA ASN A 117 24.03 -5.80 -10.57
C ASN A 117 23.14 -4.71 -9.96
N LYS A 118 22.04 -4.40 -10.67
CA LYS A 118 21.17 -3.27 -10.40
C LYS A 118 19.73 -3.60 -10.82
N VAL A 119 18.78 -3.39 -9.92
CA VAL A 119 17.34 -3.44 -10.22
C VAL A 119 16.77 -2.04 -10.07
N VAL A 120 16.08 -1.54 -11.10
CA VAL A 120 15.30 -0.31 -11.02
C VAL A 120 13.85 -0.67 -10.77
N LEU A 121 13.33 -0.34 -9.60
CA LEU A 121 11.93 -0.55 -9.26
C LEU A 121 11.15 0.74 -9.41
N GLU A 122 10.05 0.66 -10.14
CA GLU A 122 9.09 1.75 -10.21
C GLU A 122 8.14 1.68 -9.00
N ALA A 123 8.13 2.75 -8.22
CA ALA A 123 7.23 2.92 -7.09
C ALA A 123 5.78 3.00 -7.58
N PRO A 124 4.81 2.39 -6.87
CA PRO A 124 3.40 2.54 -7.21
C PRO A 124 2.99 4.03 -7.19
N PRO A 125 2.14 4.49 -8.11
CA PRO A 125 1.71 5.88 -8.17
C PRO A 125 0.72 6.19 -7.05
N LEU A 126 1.24 6.43 -5.84
CA LEU A 126 0.44 6.75 -4.66
C LEU A 126 0.05 8.23 -4.66
N SER A 127 -1.08 8.53 -5.30
CA SER A 127 -1.63 9.90 -5.37
C SER A 127 -1.73 10.56 -4.00
N GLY A 128 -1.10 11.73 -3.83
CA GLY A 128 -1.18 12.52 -2.60
C GLY A 128 -0.31 12.00 -1.44
N CYS A 129 0.56 11.03 -1.69
CA CYS A 129 1.55 10.57 -0.71
C CYS A 129 2.92 11.17 -0.99
N ASP A 130 3.67 11.46 0.08
CA ASP A 130 5.06 11.86 -0.03
C ASP A 130 5.90 10.67 -0.55
N PRO A 131 6.67 10.81 -1.65
CA PRO A 131 7.52 9.75 -2.18
C PRO A 131 8.53 9.20 -1.16
N GLN A 132 8.92 10.00 -0.16
CA GLN A 132 9.81 9.56 0.91
C GLN A 132 9.18 8.48 1.79
N LEU A 133 7.84 8.45 1.92
CA LEU A 133 7.14 7.35 2.60
C LEU A 133 7.28 6.03 1.86
N ILE A 134 7.37 6.06 0.53
CA ILE A 134 7.58 4.83 -0.27
C ILE A 134 9.01 4.31 -0.05
N ALA A 135 10.00 5.21 -0.06
CA ALA A 135 11.38 4.84 0.28
C ALA A 135 11.49 4.28 1.71
N LEU A 136 10.77 4.89 2.67
CA LEU A 136 10.70 4.39 4.04
C LEU A 136 10.01 3.03 4.11
N ALA A 137 8.90 2.83 3.39
CA ALA A 137 8.19 1.56 3.33
C ALA A 137 9.07 0.44 2.76
N PHE A 138 9.84 0.73 1.72
CA PHE A 138 10.82 -0.22 1.19
C PHE A 138 11.93 -0.53 2.20
N LYS A 139 12.38 0.47 2.97
CA LYS A 139 13.31 0.22 4.08
C LYS A 139 12.70 -0.73 5.13
N VAL A 140 11.43 -0.56 5.51
CA VAL A 140 10.74 -1.48 6.44
C VAL A 140 10.69 -2.90 5.88
N PHE A 141 10.36 -3.05 4.59
CA PHE A 141 10.38 -4.35 3.91
C PHE A 141 11.78 -4.98 3.96
N LEU A 142 12.84 -4.21 3.72
CA LEU A 142 14.21 -4.72 3.83
C LEU A 142 14.53 -5.14 5.27
N ASP A 143 14.25 -4.30 6.25
CA ASP A 143 14.41 -4.61 7.67
C ASP A 143 13.69 -5.93 8.05
N TRP A 144 12.46 -6.13 7.57
CA TRP A 144 11.70 -7.37 7.75
C TRP A 144 12.32 -8.55 7.00
N SER A 145 12.80 -8.36 5.77
CA SER A 145 13.43 -9.44 4.97
C SER A 145 14.68 -10.02 5.63
N TYR A 146 15.43 -9.21 6.38
CA TYR A 146 16.62 -9.66 7.12
C TYR A 146 16.30 -10.28 8.48
N SER A 147 15.33 -9.73 9.21
CA SER A 147 15.07 -10.11 10.61
C SER A 147 13.84 -10.98 10.82
N GLY A 148 13.01 -11.16 9.79
CA GLY A 148 11.72 -11.83 9.85
C GLY A 148 10.61 -11.02 10.57
N THR A 149 10.93 -9.85 11.13
CA THR A 149 10.00 -9.04 11.92
C THR A 149 10.19 -7.54 11.64
N TYR A 150 9.21 -6.71 11.98
CA TYR A 150 9.39 -5.26 11.97
C TYR A 150 8.56 -4.62 13.09
N ASN A 151 8.95 -3.42 13.50
CA ASN A 151 8.18 -2.62 14.45
C ASN A 151 8.02 -1.20 13.92
N LEU A 152 6.78 -0.81 13.60
CA LEU A 152 6.47 0.51 13.04
C LEU A 152 6.91 1.67 13.95
N ALA A 153 6.99 1.48 15.26
CA ALA A 153 7.45 2.50 16.19
C ALA A 153 8.92 2.92 15.96
N ASN A 154 9.71 2.08 15.27
CA ASN A 154 11.12 2.36 14.94
C ASN A 154 11.28 3.25 13.70
N TYR A 155 10.19 3.58 12.99
CA TYR A 155 10.23 4.31 11.72
C TYR A 155 9.52 5.66 11.84
N PRO A 156 10.15 6.75 11.36
CA PRO A 156 9.55 8.08 11.37
C PRO A 156 8.60 8.24 10.19
N TYR A 157 7.44 7.59 10.20
CA TYR A 157 6.46 7.69 9.10
C TYR A 157 5.60 8.96 9.15
N MET A 158 5.84 9.85 10.11
CA MET A 158 5.24 11.19 10.13
C MET A 158 5.96 12.08 9.11
N VAL A 159 5.25 12.58 8.11
CA VAL A 159 5.83 13.38 7.01
C VAL A 159 6.64 14.57 7.54
N GLU A 160 6.10 15.26 8.55
CA GLU A 160 6.78 16.40 9.17
C GLU A 160 8.05 15.99 9.91
N GLU A 161 8.08 14.79 10.50
CA GLU A 161 9.31 14.27 11.09
C GLU A 161 10.36 13.95 10.02
N ILE A 162 9.96 13.38 8.89
CA ILE A 162 10.87 13.08 7.78
C ILE A 162 11.47 14.39 7.25
N LYS A 163 10.63 15.39 6.97
CA LYS A 163 11.08 16.72 6.52
C LYS A 163 12.02 17.38 7.52
N ARG A 164 11.70 17.33 8.82
CA ARG A 164 12.57 17.86 9.89
C ARG A 164 13.93 17.17 9.91
N ARG A 165 13.98 15.84 9.74
CA ARG A 165 15.24 15.07 9.67
C ARG A 165 16.02 15.36 8.40
N ALA A 166 15.35 15.55 7.27
CA ALA A 166 15.97 15.94 6.00
C ALA A 166 16.59 17.35 6.07
N GLY A 167 15.87 18.32 6.66
CA GLY A 167 16.35 19.69 6.85
C GLY A 167 17.58 19.79 7.76
N ARG A 168 17.70 18.92 8.78
CA ARG A 168 18.88 18.89 9.67
C ARG A 168 20.17 18.40 8.98
N LYS A 169 20.09 17.69 7.84
CA LYS A 169 21.27 17.14 7.15
C LYS A 169 22.04 18.13 6.27
N VAL A 170 21.62 19.40 6.18
CA VAL A 170 22.21 20.38 5.23
C VAL A 170 23.21 21.36 5.88
N GLN A 171 23.43 21.33 7.20
CA GLN A 171 24.54 22.08 7.83
C GLN A 171 25.75 21.19 8.12
N ILE A 172 26.35 20.62 7.07
CA ILE A 172 27.74 20.12 7.16
C ILE A 172 28.60 21.19 6.50
N ASN A 173 29.32 21.95 7.33
CA ASN A 173 30.26 22.99 6.94
C ASN A 173 31.24 22.46 5.87
N ILE A 174 31.01 22.86 4.62
CA ILE A 174 32.05 22.86 3.58
C ILE A 174 32.54 24.30 3.49
N GLY A 175 33.64 24.59 4.17
CA GLY A 175 34.30 25.89 4.12
C GLY A 175 34.74 26.35 5.50
N GLY A 176 36.01 26.10 5.82
CA GLY A 176 36.66 26.48 7.07
C GLY A 176 36.71 27.99 7.29
N ILE A 177 35.62 28.54 7.82
CA ILE A 177 35.62 29.82 8.53
C ILE A 177 34.97 29.54 9.89
N ALA A 178 35.72 29.82 10.96
CA ALA A 178 35.39 29.51 12.33
C ALA A 178 33.98 30.00 12.71
N SER A 179 33.03 29.07 12.84
CA SER A 179 31.70 29.37 13.36
C SER A 179 31.78 29.61 14.86
N VAL A 180 31.41 30.82 15.26
CA VAL A 180 31.18 31.27 16.63
C VAL A 180 30.38 30.21 17.41
N PRO A 181 30.78 29.85 18.64
CA PRO A 181 30.04 28.88 19.44
C PRO A 181 28.68 29.49 19.82
N ALA A 182 27.62 29.00 19.17
CA ALA A 182 26.26 29.24 19.63
C ALA A 182 26.11 28.57 21.01
N THR A 183 26.15 29.38 22.06
CA THR A 183 25.78 29.03 23.43
C THR A 183 24.28 28.71 23.45
N ALA A 184 23.92 27.51 22.99
CA ALA A 184 22.57 26.99 23.07
C ALA A 184 22.30 26.55 24.52
N ASN A 185 21.40 27.27 25.18
CA ASN A 185 20.88 26.94 26.50
C ASN A 185 20.34 25.50 26.51
N LYS A 186 21.03 24.66 27.27
CA LYS A 186 20.85 23.21 27.39
C LYS A 186 19.60 22.77 28.19
N LYS A 187 18.61 23.66 28.39
CA LYS A 187 17.49 23.43 29.33
C LYS A 187 16.14 23.11 28.71
N ASP A 188 15.98 23.33 27.41
CA ASP A 188 14.82 22.78 26.67
C ASP A 188 15.27 21.47 26.05
N ALA A 189 15.41 20.44 26.89
CA ALA A 189 15.46 19.07 26.40
C ALA A 189 14.13 18.83 25.68
N GLU A 190 14.14 19.00 24.34
CA GLU A 190 13.05 18.60 23.44
C GLU A 190 12.62 17.21 23.89
N GLU A 191 11.53 17.14 24.64
CA GLU A 191 10.89 15.89 25.02
C GLU A 191 10.68 15.18 23.68
N PRO A 192 11.30 14.01 23.48
CA PRO A 192 11.37 13.44 22.15
C PRO A 192 9.93 13.30 21.65
N LEU A 193 9.60 13.97 20.54
CA LEU A 193 8.30 13.90 19.85
C LEU A 193 7.86 12.45 19.54
N SER A 194 8.72 11.47 19.82
CA SER A 194 8.64 10.04 19.56
C SER A 194 7.60 9.26 20.36
N LYS A 195 6.62 9.89 21.04
CA LYS A 195 5.61 9.11 21.80
C LYS A 195 4.16 9.43 21.53
N THR A 196 3.82 10.48 20.80
CA THR A 196 2.42 10.66 20.38
C THR A 196 2.15 9.77 19.17
N MET A 197 1.56 8.59 19.38
CA MET A 197 1.14 7.71 18.29
C MET A 197 0.06 8.39 17.43
N CYS A 198 0.44 8.91 16.26
CA CYS A 198 -0.52 9.39 15.27
C CYS A 198 -1.15 8.20 14.53
N HIS A 199 -2.30 7.72 15.01
CA HIS A 199 -2.96 6.55 14.44
C HIS A 199 -3.37 6.75 12.98
N GLY A 200 -3.77 7.96 12.60
CA GLY A 200 -4.14 8.26 11.22
C GLY A 200 -2.97 8.16 10.24
N GLU A 201 -1.79 8.66 10.62
CA GLU A 201 -0.56 8.50 9.83
C GLU A 201 -0.12 7.03 9.79
N LYS A 202 -0.29 6.29 10.89
CA LYS A 202 -0.03 4.83 10.94
C LYS A 202 -0.91 4.08 9.95
N MET A 203 -2.21 4.41 9.86
CA MET A 203 -3.13 3.81 8.88
C MET A 203 -2.64 4.03 7.44
N VAL A 204 -2.32 5.28 7.09
CA VAL A 204 -1.81 5.61 5.75
C VAL A 204 -0.52 4.85 5.44
N PHE A 205 0.44 4.84 6.36
CA PHE A 205 1.72 4.15 6.16
C PHE A 205 1.56 2.62 6.05
N THR A 206 0.67 2.03 6.86
CA THR A 206 0.36 0.60 6.80
C THR A 206 -0.27 0.23 5.45
N ALA A 207 -1.11 1.10 4.86
CA ALA A 207 -1.63 0.90 3.51
C ALA A 207 -0.52 0.94 2.44
N ILE A 208 0.47 1.83 2.57
CA ILE A 208 1.64 1.88 1.68
C ILE A 208 2.44 0.57 1.75
N LEU A 209 2.71 0.08 2.97
CA LEU A 209 3.41 -1.18 3.19
C LEU A 209 2.66 -2.36 2.56
N TYR A 210 1.33 -2.38 2.70
CA TYR A 210 0.51 -3.45 2.17
C TYR A 210 0.55 -3.50 0.64
N VAL A 211 0.39 -2.34 -0.01
CA VAL A 211 0.50 -2.23 -1.48
C VAL A 211 1.89 -2.64 -1.96
N LEU A 212 2.94 -2.21 -1.25
CA LEU A 212 4.30 -2.59 -1.57
C LEU A 212 4.49 -4.12 -1.47
N ALA A 213 4.01 -4.73 -0.40
CA ALA A 213 4.09 -6.18 -0.18
C ALA A 213 3.36 -6.96 -1.29
N ASP A 214 2.18 -6.50 -1.70
CA ASP A 214 1.42 -7.10 -2.79
C ASP A 214 2.17 -6.99 -4.14
N ARG A 215 2.74 -5.82 -4.45
CA ARG A 215 3.54 -5.60 -5.68
C ARG A 215 4.81 -6.43 -5.73
N LEU A 216 5.46 -6.62 -4.58
CA LEU A 216 6.65 -7.45 -4.44
C LEU A 216 6.31 -8.95 -4.28
N LEU A 217 5.03 -9.32 -4.28
CA LEU A 217 4.56 -10.69 -4.12
C LEU A 217 5.15 -11.35 -2.85
N VAL A 218 5.09 -10.64 -1.73
CA VAL A 218 5.60 -11.05 -0.41
C VAL A 218 4.41 -11.35 0.51
N GLU A 219 3.87 -12.56 0.44
CA GLU A 219 2.62 -12.91 1.12
C GLU A 219 2.74 -12.89 2.65
N GLU A 220 3.83 -13.39 3.22
CA GLU A 220 4.08 -13.37 4.67
C GLU A 220 4.07 -11.93 5.22
N PHE A 221 4.85 -11.03 4.62
CA PHE A 221 4.89 -9.62 5.00
C PHE A 221 3.54 -8.93 4.82
N ARG A 222 2.84 -9.22 3.72
CA ARG A 222 1.50 -8.67 3.45
C ARG A 222 0.52 -9.05 4.57
N ASN A 223 0.58 -10.29 5.05
CA ASN A 223 -0.28 -10.78 6.14
C ASN A 223 0.10 -10.15 7.49
N GLU A 224 1.38 -9.93 7.79
CA GLU A 224 1.80 -9.19 8.99
C GLU A 224 1.31 -7.73 8.97
N VAL A 225 1.47 -7.05 7.84
CA VAL A 225 0.96 -5.68 7.65
C VAL A 225 -0.56 -5.60 7.78
N LEU A 226 -1.27 -6.64 7.35
CA LEU A 226 -2.72 -6.75 7.51
C LEU A 226 -3.14 -6.89 8.97
N LYS A 227 -2.42 -7.68 9.78
CA LYS A 227 -2.64 -7.77 11.23
C LYS A 227 -2.44 -6.41 11.89
N ASP A 228 -1.38 -5.68 11.52
CA ASP A 228 -1.10 -4.33 12.01
C ASP A 228 -2.22 -3.34 11.69
N MET A 229 -2.78 -3.40 10.47
CA MET A 229 -3.91 -2.58 10.09
C MET A 229 -5.14 -2.93 10.94
N TYR A 230 -5.47 -4.22 11.06
CA TYR A 230 -6.62 -4.68 11.84
C TYR A 230 -6.56 -4.14 13.27
N GLN A 231 -5.43 -4.33 13.96
CA GLN A 231 -5.23 -3.83 15.33
C GLN A 231 -5.35 -2.31 15.41
N THR A 232 -4.84 -1.59 14.42
CA THR A 232 -4.91 -0.12 14.37
C THR A 232 -6.37 0.36 14.24
N LEU A 233 -7.15 -0.28 13.36
CA LEU A 233 -8.56 0.04 13.15
C LEU A 233 -9.41 -0.38 14.35
N GLU A 234 -9.20 -1.59 14.88
CA GLU A 234 -9.88 -2.10 16.07
C GLU A 234 -9.68 -1.17 17.26
N THR A 235 -8.43 -0.79 17.55
CA THR A 235 -8.09 0.16 18.62
C THR A 235 -8.84 1.49 18.44
N TYR A 236 -8.85 2.03 17.22
CA TYR A 236 -9.59 3.24 16.92
C TYR A 236 -11.11 3.06 17.14
N THR A 237 -11.72 1.98 16.64
CA THR A 237 -13.16 1.73 16.84
C THR A 237 -13.55 1.59 18.31
N ARG A 238 -12.69 0.94 19.12
CA ARG A 238 -12.89 0.83 20.57
C ARG A 238 -12.87 2.20 21.24
N VAL A 239 -11.93 3.07 20.86
CA VAL A 239 -11.83 4.43 21.36
C VAL A 239 -12.99 5.30 20.88
N ASP A 240 -13.37 5.25 19.60
CA ASP A 240 -14.58 5.93 19.08
C ASP A 240 -15.82 5.52 19.87
N ALA A 241 -16.01 4.22 20.11
CA ALA A 241 -17.13 3.72 20.91
C ALA A 241 -17.12 4.20 22.38
N LYS A 242 -15.95 4.49 22.97
CA LYS A 242 -15.85 5.13 24.29
C LYS A 242 -16.18 6.62 24.19
N CYS A 243 -15.65 7.32 23.18
CA CYS A 243 -15.95 8.72 22.85
C CYS A 243 -17.44 9.01 22.65
N LEU A 244 -18.20 8.01 22.25
CA LEU A 244 -19.65 8.14 22.09
C LEU A 244 -20.45 7.90 23.36
N ARG A 245 -19.92 7.11 24.29
CA ARG A 245 -20.65 6.73 25.53
C ARG A 245 -20.36 7.67 26.69
N LYS A 246 -19.24 8.36 26.66
CA LYS A 246 -18.76 9.23 27.73
C LYS A 246 -18.56 10.65 27.20
N THR A 247 -18.69 11.64 28.07
CA THR A 247 -18.25 12.99 27.71
C THR A 247 -16.75 12.98 27.43
N LEU A 248 -16.25 13.81 26.50
CA LEU A 248 -14.82 13.89 26.17
C LEU A 248 -13.94 14.22 27.39
N THR A 249 -14.52 14.79 28.46
CA THR A 249 -13.89 15.08 29.74
C THR A 249 -13.66 13.85 30.62
N GLU A 250 -14.40 12.77 30.41
CA GLU A 250 -14.29 11.51 31.17
C GLU A 250 -13.33 10.50 30.54
N ILE A 251 -12.80 10.82 29.36
CA ILE A 251 -11.94 9.93 28.58
C ILE A 251 -10.50 10.28 28.89
N GLY A 252 -9.68 9.25 29.10
CA GLY A 252 -8.25 9.45 29.35
C GLY A 252 -7.58 10.24 28.21
N GLU A 253 -6.61 11.08 28.55
CA GLU A 253 -5.89 11.92 27.57
C GLU A 253 -5.25 11.10 26.44
N VAL A 254 -4.86 9.85 26.70
CA VAL A 254 -4.34 8.91 25.68
C VAL A 254 -5.40 8.59 24.62
N ASP A 255 -6.59 8.15 25.04
CA ASP A 255 -7.71 7.82 24.15
C ASP A 255 -8.17 9.06 23.37
N LYS A 256 -8.20 10.23 24.02
CA LYS A 256 -8.54 11.51 23.38
C LYS A 256 -7.52 11.92 22.31
N LYS A 257 -6.23 11.76 22.58
CA LYS A 257 -5.16 12.02 21.59
C LYS A 257 -5.26 11.04 20.43
N LEU A 258 -5.48 9.76 20.70
CA LEU A 258 -5.68 8.73 19.69
C LEU A 258 -6.85 9.09 18.77
N TYR A 259 -8.02 9.38 19.35
CA TYR A 259 -9.23 9.73 18.60
C TYR A 259 -9.01 10.96 17.70
N LYS A 260 -8.37 12.00 18.23
CA LYS A 260 -8.08 13.23 17.48
C LYS A 260 -7.00 13.06 16.40
N SER A 261 -6.15 12.04 16.51
CA SER A 261 -5.07 11.79 15.54
C SER A 261 -5.55 11.19 14.22
N VAL A 262 -6.78 10.67 14.17
CA VAL A 262 -7.39 10.13 12.96
C VAL A 262 -8.34 11.17 12.37
N THR A 263 -8.13 11.52 11.10
CA THR A 263 -8.93 12.50 10.37
C THR A 263 -9.62 11.82 9.19
N TRP A 264 -10.68 12.43 8.66
CA TRP A 264 -11.32 11.97 7.43
C TRP A 264 -10.35 11.98 6.23
N THR A 265 -9.37 12.88 6.20
CA THR A 265 -8.32 12.88 5.18
C THR A 265 -7.46 11.63 5.27
N HIS A 266 -7.06 11.21 6.49
CA HIS A 266 -6.30 9.96 6.66
C HIS A 266 -7.10 8.75 6.16
N MET A 267 -8.40 8.68 6.45
CA MET A 267 -9.27 7.60 5.95
C MET A 267 -9.39 7.64 4.43
N ALA A 268 -9.65 8.80 3.84
CA ALA A 268 -9.76 8.97 2.39
C ALA A 268 -8.47 8.56 1.67
N THR A 269 -7.31 8.98 2.18
CA THR A 269 -6.01 8.62 1.62
C THR A 269 -5.74 7.11 1.75
N THR A 270 -6.06 6.51 2.91
CA THR A 270 -5.92 5.07 3.13
C THR A 270 -6.76 4.26 2.13
N VAL A 271 -8.03 4.63 1.97
CA VAL A 271 -8.95 4.01 0.99
C VAL A 271 -8.37 4.13 -0.41
N LYS A 272 -7.96 5.34 -0.80
CA LYS A 272 -7.40 5.59 -2.12
C LYS A 272 -6.17 4.73 -2.40
N ILE A 273 -5.22 4.67 -1.47
CA ILE A 273 -4.00 3.84 -1.61
C ILE A 273 -4.39 2.37 -1.87
N ILE A 274 -5.27 1.81 -1.03
CA ILE A 274 -5.66 0.41 -1.12
C ILE A 274 -6.45 0.12 -2.40
N PHE A 275 -7.50 0.88 -2.68
CA PHE A 275 -8.41 0.61 -3.79
C PHE A 275 -7.82 0.97 -5.16
N ASP A 276 -6.91 1.95 -5.26
CA ASP A 276 -6.27 2.27 -6.54
C ASP A 276 -5.11 1.31 -6.88
N ASN A 277 -4.49 0.68 -5.87
CA ASN A 277 -3.20 -0.02 -6.09
C ASN A 277 -3.21 -1.53 -5.80
N THR A 278 -4.30 -2.08 -5.28
CA THR A 278 -4.52 -3.54 -5.17
C THR A 278 -5.48 -3.99 -6.26
N ALA A 279 -5.41 -5.23 -6.73
CA ALA A 279 -6.35 -5.73 -7.72
C ALA A 279 -7.65 -6.21 -7.07
N GLU A 280 -8.81 -5.81 -7.61
CA GLU A 280 -10.07 -6.50 -7.29
C GLU A 280 -9.99 -7.90 -7.90
N LYS A 281 -9.85 -8.91 -7.06
CA LYS A 281 -9.96 -10.31 -7.45
C LYS A 281 -11.35 -10.77 -7.01
N SER A 282 -12.23 -11.04 -7.96
CA SER A 282 -13.51 -11.64 -7.61
C SER A 282 -13.27 -13.07 -7.11
N LEU A 283 -13.77 -13.37 -5.92
CA LEU A 283 -13.95 -14.75 -5.50
C LEU A 283 -15.10 -15.27 -6.34
N GLY A 284 -14.81 -15.89 -7.49
CA GLY A 284 -15.83 -16.59 -8.26
C GLY A 284 -16.68 -17.45 -7.32
N LEU A 285 -18.00 -17.52 -7.58
CA LEU A 285 -19.00 -18.19 -6.72
C LEU A 285 -18.65 -19.64 -6.31
N SER A 286 -17.62 -20.25 -6.94
CA SER A 286 -17.18 -21.63 -6.78
C SER A 286 -16.30 -21.93 -5.56
N ARG A 287 -15.74 -20.94 -4.84
CA ARG A 287 -14.85 -21.20 -3.69
C ARG A 287 -15.55 -21.43 -2.35
N PHE A 288 -16.86 -21.24 -2.27
CA PHE A 288 -17.56 -21.35 -0.99
C PHE A 288 -18.05 -22.78 -0.76
N PRO A 289 -17.65 -23.40 0.38
CA PRO A 289 -18.19 -24.70 0.78
C PRO A 289 -19.71 -24.59 0.85
N LYS A 290 -20.44 -25.51 0.20
CA LYS A 290 -21.89 -25.59 0.39
C LYS A 290 -22.14 -25.91 1.88
N PRO A 291 -22.96 -25.12 2.59
CA PRO A 291 -23.22 -25.39 4.00
C PRO A 291 -23.81 -26.79 4.17
N ALA A 292 -23.30 -27.52 5.16
CA ALA A 292 -23.81 -28.83 5.51
C ALA A 292 -25.28 -28.73 5.96
N LYS A 293 -26.11 -29.69 5.57
CA LYS A 293 -27.58 -29.61 5.72
C LYS A 293 -28.10 -29.62 7.17
N SER A 294 -27.26 -29.88 8.18
CA SER A 294 -27.68 -30.29 9.52
C SER A 294 -27.99 -29.18 10.53
N ASP A 295 -27.78 -27.90 10.22
CA ASP A 295 -28.15 -26.80 11.13
C ASP A 295 -29.21 -25.91 10.47
N ILE A 296 -30.44 -25.92 11.00
CA ILE A 296 -31.58 -25.16 10.49
C ILE A 296 -31.91 -23.95 11.35
N ASP A 297 -31.59 -23.97 12.65
CA ASP A 297 -31.94 -22.88 13.57
C ASP A 297 -30.78 -21.90 13.85
N ALA A 298 -29.52 -22.29 13.58
CA ALA A 298 -28.41 -21.34 13.40
C ALA A 298 -28.59 -20.48 12.11
N ARG A 299 -29.52 -20.87 11.21
CA ARG A 299 -29.61 -20.34 9.86
C ARG A 299 -29.99 -18.88 9.74
N ILE A 300 -30.75 -18.26 10.63
CA ILE A 300 -31.11 -16.84 10.37
C ILE A 300 -29.87 -15.94 10.47
N ARG A 301 -28.95 -16.24 11.40
CA ARG A 301 -27.65 -15.55 11.47
C ARG A 301 -26.67 -16.04 10.39
N ASP A 302 -26.64 -17.33 10.08
CA ASP A 302 -25.74 -17.86 9.03
C ASP A 302 -26.16 -17.51 7.60
N VAL A 303 -27.45 -17.34 7.32
CA VAL A 303 -28.00 -16.98 6.01
C VAL A 303 -27.57 -15.55 5.65
N GLU A 304 -27.55 -14.61 6.59
CA GLU A 304 -27.03 -13.25 6.34
C GLU A 304 -25.52 -13.27 6.06
N VAL A 305 -24.76 -14.10 6.79
CA VAL A 305 -23.31 -14.27 6.61
C VAL A 305 -22.98 -14.85 5.24
N HIS A 306 -23.69 -15.88 4.78
CA HIS A 306 -23.37 -16.57 3.52
C HIS A 306 -23.63 -15.72 2.27
N HIS A 307 -24.69 -14.92 2.26
CA HIS A 307 -25.03 -14.10 1.08
C HIS A 307 -24.05 -12.93 0.88
N ARG A 308 -23.39 -12.46 1.95
CA ARG A 308 -22.44 -11.34 1.88
C ARG A 308 -21.15 -11.72 1.17
N HIS A 309 -20.75 -12.99 1.20
CA HIS A 309 -19.49 -13.44 0.57
C HIS A 309 -19.47 -13.21 -0.96
N ALA A 310 -20.62 -13.20 -1.64
CA ALA A 310 -20.71 -12.85 -3.05
C ALA A 310 -20.39 -11.37 -3.35
N TRP A 311 -20.41 -10.54 -2.31
CA TRP A 311 -20.11 -9.11 -2.35
C TRP A 311 -18.69 -8.80 -1.88
N LEU A 312 -18.08 -9.72 -1.15
CA LEU A 312 -16.68 -9.63 -0.72
C LEU A 312 -15.74 -10.01 -1.88
N GLY A 313 -14.67 -9.24 -2.02
CA GLY A 313 -13.57 -9.59 -2.91
C GLY A 313 -12.61 -10.57 -2.25
N ALA A 314 -11.63 -11.06 -3.01
CA ALA A 314 -10.52 -11.86 -2.48
C ALA A 314 -9.40 -10.99 -1.86
N GLU A 315 -9.57 -9.66 -1.88
CA GLU A 315 -8.59 -8.70 -1.40
C GLU A 315 -8.91 -8.36 0.06
N ASN A 316 -8.11 -8.90 0.97
CA ASN A 316 -8.35 -8.88 2.40
C ASN A 316 -8.34 -7.46 3.01
N MET A 317 -7.44 -6.59 2.55
CA MET A 317 -7.32 -5.22 3.06
C MET A 317 -8.49 -4.34 2.59
N ARG A 318 -8.97 -4.51 1.36
CA ARG A 318 -10.20 -3.88 0.83
C ARG A 318 -11.39 -4.24 1.70
N ASN A 319 -11.55 -5.53 2.01
CA ASN A 319 -12.63 -6.03 2.88
C ASN A 319 -12.53 -5.42 4.29
N LEU A 320 -11.33 -5.40 4.88
CA LEU A 320 -11.07 -4.81 6.20
C LEU A 320 -11.42 -3.31 6.26
N ILE A 321 -10.96 -2.53 5.27
CA ILE A 321 -11.24 -1.10 5.19
C ILE A 321 -12.74 -0.85 4.97
N ALA A 322 -13.39 -1.64 4.13
CA ALA A 322 -14.83 -1.54 3.88
C ALA A 322 -15.66 -1.85 5.13
N ALA A 323 -15.30 -2.88 5.90
CA ALA A 323 -15.93 -3.21 7.18
C ALA A 323 -15.78 -2.06 8.20
N PHE A 324 -14.56 -1.51 8.29
CA PHE A 324 -14.28 -0.37 9.14
C PHE A 324 -15.13 0.86 8.78
N LEU A 325 -15.24 1.22 7.50
CA LEU A 325 -16.06 2.36 7.08
C LEU A 325 -17.56 2.11 7.26
N ALA A 326 -18.04 0.91 6.95
CA ALA A 326 -19.42 0.51 7.21
C ALA A 326 -19.76 0.70 8.69
N LYS A 327 -18.84 0.34 9.58
CA LYS A 327 -19.01 0.52 11.01
C LYS A 327 -19.16 1.98 11.43
N LEU A 328 -18.41 2.90 10.81
CA LEU A 328 -18.53 4.34 11.06
C LEU A 328 -19.84 4.93 10.52
N TRP A 329 -20.48 4.24 9.56
CA TRP A 329 -21.72 4.70 8.91
C TRP A 329 -22.97 4.39 9.74
N VAL A 330 -22.97 3.30 10.50
CA VAL A 330 -24.14 2.87 11.27
C VAL A 330 -24.34 3.79 12.49
N PRO A 331 -25.51 4.46 12.63
CA PRO A 331 -25.84 5.19 13.85
C PRO A 331 -25.72 4.26 15.04
N SER A 332 -24.97 4.68 16.07
CA SER A 332 -24.84 3.85 17.28
C SER A 332 -26.22 3.74 17.94
N HIS A 333 -26.84 2.57 17.83
CA HIS A 333 -28.09 2.25 18.50
C HIS A 333 -27.77 1.93 19.96
N SER A 334 -27.50 2.97 20.74
CA SER A 334 -27.52 2.89 22.20
C SER A 334 -28.92 2.44 22.61
N GLY A 335 -29.02 1.34 23.38
CA GLY A 335 -30.31 0.80 23.85
C GLY A 335 -31.15 1.80 24.65
N ASN A 336 -30.56 2.93 25.06
CA ASN A 336 -31.29 4.08 25.57
C ASN A 336 -31.92 4.85 24.40
N ARG A 337 -33.20 4.59 24.15
CA ARG A 337 -34.08 5.23 23.15
C ARG A 337 -34.02 6.76 23.06
N LYS A 338 -33.40 7.45 24.04
CA LYS A 338 -33.27 8.90 24.11
C LYS A 338 -31.97 9.46 23.51
N GLU A 339 -30.98 8.62 23.20
CA GLU A 339 -29.67 9.04 22.69
C GLU A 339 -29.30 8.33 21.39
N SER A 340 -30.19 8.38 20.39
CA SER A 340 -29.78 8.05 19.03
C SER A 340 -28.74 9.08 18.59
N ARG A 341 -27.52 8.62 18.31
CA ARG A 341 -26.46 9.45 17.72
C ARG A 341 -27.02 10.09 16.45
N LYS A 342 -27.28 11.40 16.47
CA LYS A 342 -27.42 12.16 15.24
C LYS A 342 -26.04 12.17 14.61
N LEU A 343 -25.86 11.44 13.52
CA LEU A 343 -24.67 11.58 12.68
C LEU A 343 -24.55 13.07 12.33
N SER A 344 -23.42 13.68 12.69
CA SER A 344 -23.16 15.06 12.29
C SER A 344 -23.25 15.14 10.76
N PRO A 345 -23.97 16.11 10.18
CA PRO A 345 -24.01 16.30 8.73
C PRO A 345 -22.62 16.35 8.10
N ALA A 346 -21.62 16.87 8.82
CA ALA A 346 -20.22 16.89 8.37
C ALA A 346 -19.62 15.49 8.24
N ASN A 347 -19.89 14.58 9.18
CA ASN A 347 -19.38 13.20 9.11
C ASN A 347 -20.01 12.44 7.95
N VAL A 348 -21.33 12.58 7.75
CA VAL A 348 -22.03 11.98 6.60
C VAL A 348 -21.46 12.51 5.29
N TRP A 349 -21.19 13.81 5.20
CA TRP A 349 -20.60 14.42 4.02
C TRP A 349 -19.19 13.88 3.72
N HIS A 350 -18.32 13.76 4.74
CA HIS A 350 -16.98 13.19 4.56
C HIS A 350 -17.03 11.72 4.12
N GLN A 351 -17.93 10.95 4.70
CA GLN A 351 -18.19 9.56 4.32
C GLN A 351 -18.63 9.43 2.86
N MET A 352 -19.60 10.24 2.45
CA MET A 352 -20.05 10.28 1.05
C MET A 352 -18.90 10.65 0.11
N LYS A 353 -18.09 11.66 0.47
CA LYS A 353 -16.93 12.06 -0.33
C LYS A 353 -15.91 10.93 -0.52
N ILE A 354 -15.71 10.08 0.49
CA ILE A 354 -14.81 8.91 0.37
C ILE A 354 -15.37 7.90 -0.64
N VAL A 355 -16.67 7.60 -0.56
CA VAL A 355 -17.35 6.66 -1.46
C VAL A 355 -17.40 7.18 -2.89
N GLU A 356 -17.76 8.46 -3.08
CA GLU A 356 -17.78 9.12 -4.39
C GLU A 356 -16.39 9.14 -5.04
N GLY A 357 -15.34 9.34 -4.23
CA GLY A 357 -13.96 9.32 -4.71
C GLY A 357 -13.42 7.92 -5.02
N ASN A 358 -14.06 6.85 -4.52
CA ASN A 358 -13.60 5.47 -4.63
C ASN A 358 -14.80 4.51 -4.77
N PRO A 359 -15.54 4.52 -5.88
CA PRO A 359 -16.82 3.81 -6.01
C PRO A 359 -16.71 2.30 -5.76
N ASP A 360 -15.55 1.70 -6.01
CA ASP A 360 -15.26 0.28 -5.78
C ASP A 360 -15.43 -0.15 -4.31
N ILE A 361 -15.34 0.78 -3.35
CA ILE A 361 -15.57 0.48 -1.93
C ILE A 361 -17.04 0.18 -1.62
N MET A 362 -17.96 0.69 -2.44
CA MET A 362 -19.39 0.62 -2.16
C MET A 362 -19.86 -0.83 -2.05
N ARG A 363 -19.41 -1.72 -2.95
CA ARG A 363 -19.81 -3.13 -2.97
C ARG A 363 -19.44 -3.88 -1.68
N PRO A 364 -18.16 -3.96 -1.26
CA PRO A 364 -17.81 -4.61 0.00
C PRO A 364 -18.40 -3.86 1.20
N MET A 365 -18.49 -2.53 1.18
CA MET A 365 -19.06 -1.77 2.29
C MET A 365 -20.54 -2.09 2.52
N MET A 366 -21.34 -2.21 1.46
CA MET A 366 -22.75 -2.62 1.55
C MET A 366 -22.89 -4.00 2.19
N SER A 367 -21.99 -4.93 1.88
CA SER A 367 -22.01 -6.29 2.46
C SER A 367 -21.93 -6.27 4.00
N TYR A 368 -21.18 -5.33 4.56
CA TYR A 368 -21.04 -5.15 6.01
C TYR A 368 -22.16 -4.33 6.62
N LEU A 369 -22.75 -3.39 5.88
CA LEU A 369 -23.93 -2.64 6.34
C LEU A 369 -25.18 -3.51 6.48
N MET A 370 -25.23 -4.64 5.77
CA MET A 370 -26.29 -5.63 5.91
C MET A 370 -26.19 -6.47 7.21
N LEU A 371 -25.09 -6.36 7.97
CA LEU A 371 -24.92 -7.12 9.20
C LEU A 371 -25.65 -6.45 10.36
N TYR A 372 -26.82 -7.01 10.72
CA TYR A 372 -27.57 -6.54 11.87
C TYR A 372 -26.88 -6.92 13.19
N GLY A 373 -26.78 -5.96 14.11
CA GLY A 373 -26.26 -6.20 15.46
C GLY A 373 -24.74 -6.21 15.61
N VAL A 374 -23.97 -6.08 14.51
CA VAL A 374 -22.50 -5.96 14.55
C VAL A 374 -22.10 -4.59 15.12
N LYS A 375 -21.48 -4.61 16.30
CA LYS A 375 -21.15 -3.41 17.07
C LYS A 375 -19.69 -3.02 16.98
N THR A 376 -18.81 -3.93 16.60
CA THR A 376 -17.37 -3.75 16.56
C THR A 376 -16.78 -4.53 15.39
N LEU A 377 -15.53 -4.23 15.04
CA LEU A 377 -14.79 -5.00 14.03
C LEU A 377 -14.56 -6.45 14.51
N ASP A 378 -14.50 -6.65 15.83
CA ASP A 378 -14.34 -7.96 16.49
C ASP A 378 -15.57 -8.87 16.32
N ASP A 379 -16.75 -8.27 16.03
CA ASP A 379 -17.98 -9.04 15.79
C ASP A 379 -18.04 -9.60 14.35
N ILE A 380 -17.10 -9.22 13.47
CA ILE A 380 -17.03 -9.70 12.08
C ILE A 380 -16.03 -10.87 12.04
N PRO A 381 -16.40 -12.01 11.42
CA PRO A 381 -15.48 -13.13 11.22
C PRO A 381 -14.16 -12.70 10.59
N ARG A 382 -13.05 -13.09 11.21
CA ARG A 382 -11.70 -12.68 10.80
C ARG A 382 -11.29 -13.32 9.49
N SER A 383 -11.89 -14.46 9.17
CA SER A 383 -11.80 -15.08 7.86
C SER A 383 -12.22 -14.16 6.70
N ASP A 384 -13.12 -13.19 6.92
CA ASP A 384 -13.51 -12.20 5.89
C ASP A 384 -12.32 -11.30 5.48
N PHE A 385 -11.36 -11.16 6.39
CA PHE A 385 -10.13 -10.41 6.21
C PHE A 385 -8.94 -11.35 5.97
N GLY A 386 -9.14 -12.65 5.78
CA GLY A 386 -8.04 -13.62 5.65
C GLY A 386 -7.08 -13.66 6.85
N LEU A 387 -7.56 -13.30 8.03
CA LEU A 387 -6.85 -13.43 9.30
C LEU A 387 -7.22 -14.78 9.95
N PRO A 388 -6.33 -15.38 10.77
CA PRO A 388 -6.68 -16.57 11.54
C PRO A 388 -7.86 -16.28 12.48
N GLU A 389 -8.54 -17.28 13.05
CA GLU A 389 -9.61 -17.02 14.04
C GLU A 389 -9.08 -17.01 15.49
N GLY A 390 -7.90 -17.61 15.74
CA GLY A 390 -7.27 -17.66 17.08
C GLY A 390 -6.65 -16.34 17.53
N ASP A 391 -6.07 -16.31 18.74
CA ASP A 391 -5.42 -15.11 19.29
C ASP A 391 -3.97 -14.98 18.77
N TRP A 392 -3.78 -14.38 17.58
CA TRP A 392 -2.42 -14.17 17.02
C TRP A 392 -1.69 -12.95 17.59
N TRP A 393 -2.31 -12.21 18.52
CA TRP A 393 -1.70 -11.04 19.18
C TRP A 393 -1.25 -11.33 20.62
N SER A 394 -1.38 -12.58 21.07
CA SER A 394 -1.01 -13.01 22.42
C SER A 394 0.44 -13.49 22.54
N GLU A 395 1.19 -13.46 21.44
CA GLU A 395 2.63 -13.72 21.36
C GLU A 395 3.42 -12.40 21.46
#